data_AF-A0A2E2CQL4-F1
#
_entry.id   AF-A0A2E2CQL4-F1
#
_cell.length_a   1.000
_cell.length_b   1.000
_cell.length_c   1.000
_cell.angle_alpha   90.00
_cell.angle_beta   90.00
_cell.angle_gamma   90.00
#
_symmetry.space_group_name_H-M   'P 1'
#
loop_
_entity.id
_entity.type
_entity.pdbx_description
1 polymer ?
#
loop_
_entity_poly.entity_id
_entity_poly.type
_entity_poly.pdbx_seq_one_letter_code
_entity_poly.pdbx_strand_id
1 'polypeptide(L)'
;MQTTQPVQQFSQQPAPQMMGGQQQIVYVKEQKPKKNVQWIGVALIFVSLFLPYVSIFGEFTVSGFEMMGEVGEMMSGMDSDGSGDGDGDSGDVPVEFVFFGIAMLMLGLSPFIFILSAIISSILLASGKSAKVMGILHMLYTVVFLIVGAIGTVDFIIQISVYDIAGFGFYIGAFASVLFFVE
;
A
#
# COMPACT_ATOMS: atom_id res chain seq x y z
N MET A 1 26.54 -100.03 -2.74
CA MET A 1 26.34 -99.05 -3.83
C MET A 1 24.82 -98.84 -3.90
N GLN A 2 24.28 -97.76 -3.33
CA GLN A 2 23.97 -96.47 -4.01
C GLN A 2 23.19 -96.69 -5.31
N THR A 3 22.00 -96.12 -5.57
CA THR A 3 21.27 -95.01 -4.95
C THR A 3 19.82 -95.06 -5.46
N THR A 4 18.83 -95.07 -4.56
CA THR A 4 17.41 -94.83 -4.85
C THR A 4 17.20 -93.32 -5.02
N GLN A 5 16.60 -92.88 -6.12
CA GLN A 5 16.13 -91.50 -6.24
C GLN A 5 14.85 -91.31 -5.41
N PRO A 6 14.66 -90.14 -4.79
CA PRO A 6 13.31 -89.64 -4.58
C PRO A 6 13.06 -88.31 -5.28
N VAL A 7 11.86 -88.28 -5.84
CA VAL A 7 11.17 -87.20 -6.55
C VAL A 7 11.13 -85.92 -5.70
N GLN A 8 11.47 -84.79 -6.31
CA GLN A 8 11.34 -83.46 -5.70
C GLN A 8 9.86 -83.13 -5.47
N GLN A 9 9.46 -83.12 -4.21
CA GLN A 9 8.15 -82.68 -3.75
C GLN A 9 8.17 -81.15 -3.69
N PHE A 10 7.39 -80.50 -4.56
CA PHE A 10 7.11 -79.06 -4.46
C PHE A 10 6.30 -78.80 -3.19
N SER A 11 6.94 -78.32 -2.14
CA SER A 11 6.26 -77.72 -0.98
C SER A 11 6.05 -76.22 -1.26
N GLN A 12 4.77 -75.85 -1.35
CA GLN A 12 4.32 -74.47 -1.42
C GLN A 12 4.80 -73.71 -0.17
N GLN A 13 5.52 -72.61 -0.40
CA GLN A 13 5.91 -71.70 0.67
C GLN A 13 4.82 -70.61 0.80
N PRO A 14 4.21 -70.41 1.98
CA PRO A 14 3.15 -69.42 2.14
C PRO A 14 3.75 -68.01 2.12
N ALA A 15 3.11 -67.10 1.38
CA ALA A 15 3.51 -65.72 1.24
C ALA A 15 3.51 -64.99 2.60
N PRO A 16 4.54 -64.18 2.94
CA PRO A 16 4.49 -63.34 4.13
C PRO A 16 3.42 -62.26 3.97
N GLN A 17 2.39 -62.31 4.83
CA GLN A 17 1.45 -61.22 5.03
C GLN A 17 2.21 -60.01 5.58
N MET A 18 2.49 -59.03 4.75
CA MET A 18 2.96 -57.73 5.23
C MET A 18 1.75 -56.95 5.75
N MET A 19 1.64 -56.90 7.08
CA MET A 19 0.75 -56.04 7.84
C MET A 19 0.79 -54.61 7.31
N GLY A 20 -0.38 -54.06 6.98
CA GLY A 20 -0.58 -52.67 6.61
C GLY A 20 -0.23 -51.73 7.77
N GLY A 21 1.02 -51.29 7.83
CA GLY A 21 1.38 -50.05 8.51
C GLY A 21 0.96 -48.89 7.61
N GLN A 22 -0.07 -48.14 8.00
CA GLN A 22 -0.38 -46.87 7.36
C GLN A 22 0.85 -45.97 7.51
N GLN A 23 1.57 -45.73 6.41
CA GLN A 23 2.61 -44.72 6.37
C GLN A 23 1.94 -43.36 6.61
N GLN A 24 2.09 -42.84 7.82
CA GLN A 24 1.60 -41.52 8.17
C GLN A 24 2.49 -40.50 7.44
N ILE A 25 2.01 -40.01 6.30
CA ILE A 25 2.69 -38.95 5.55
C ILE A 25 2.63 -37.69 6.43
N VAL A 26 3.71 -37.42 7.15
CA VAL A 26 3.88 -36.15 7.85
C VAL A 26 4.10 -35.08 6.80
N TYR A 27 3.04 -34.37 6.44
CA TYR A 27 3.17 -33.12 5.70
C TYR A 27 3.92 -32.14 6.59
N VAL A 28 5.24 -32.04 6.40
CA VAL A 28 6.01 -30.90 6.90
C VAL A 28 5.42 -29.69 6.17
N LYS A 29 4.53 -28.96 6.84
CA LYS A 29 4.18 -27.62 6.38
C LYS A 29 5.50 -26.88 6.32
N GLU A 30 5.99 -26.60 5.10
CA GLU A 30 7.01 -25.59 4.91
C GLU A 30 6.49 -24.34 5.64
N GLN A 31 7.08 -24.04 6.78
CA GLN A 31 6.95 -22.72 7.37
C GLN A 31 7.67 -21.80 6.41
N LYS A 32 6.95 -21.32 5.38
CA LYS A 32 7.39 -20.18 4.59
C LYS A 32 7.83 -19.13 5.60
N PRO A 33 9.09 -18.64 5.53
CA PRO A 33 9.50 -17.56 6.40
C PRO A 33 8.49 -16.44 6.21
N LYS A 34 7.77 -16.06 7.28
CA LYS A 34 6.91 -14.89 7.28
C LYS A 34 7.81 -13.69 7.07
N LYS A 35 8.08 -13.36 5.81
CA LYS A 35 8.81 -12.16 5.47
C LYS A 35 7.80 -11.04 5.68
N ASN A 36 7.99 -10.26 6.74
CA ASN A 36 7.13 -9.15 7.16
C ASN A 36 7.20 -7.97 6.16
N VAL A 37 6.91 -8.22 4.88
CA VAL A 37 6.96 -7.23 3.79
C VAL A 37 5.97 -6.07 4.06
N GLN A 38 4.85 -6.37 4.71
CA GLN A 38 3.86 -5.37 5.10
C GLN A 38 4.45 -4.34 6.10
N TRP A 39 5.36 -4.74 6.99
CA TRP A 39 6.06 -3.80 7.89
C TRP A 39 7.03 -2.88 7.15
N ILE A 40 7.59 -3.32 6.02
CA ILE A 40 8.38 -2.44 5.14
C ILE A 40 7.46 -1.37 4.53
N GLY A 41 6.25 -1.74 4.12
CA GLY A 41 5.24 -0.78 3.64
C GLY A 41 4.93 0.29 4.68
N VAL A 42 4.67 -0.10 5.93
CA VAL A 42 4.46 0.84 7.04
C VAL A 42 5.66 1.76 7.23
N ALA A 43 6.87 1.19 7.25
CA ALA A 43 8.11 1.96 7.42
C ALA A 43 8.32 2.95 6.28
N LEU A 44 8.06 2.56 5.03
CA LEU A 44 8.18 3.44 3.86
C LEU A 44 7.18 4.59 3.94
N ILE A 45 5.92 4.33 4.32
CA ILE A 45 4.94 5.40 4.53
C ILE A 45 5.45 6.39 5.59
N PHE A 46 5.94 5.90 6.73
CA PHE A 46 6.45 6.77 7.79
C PHE A 46 7.67 7.58 7.37
N VAL A 47 8.66 6.93 6.74
CA VAL A 47 9.88 7.59 6.25
C VAL A 47 9.54 8.63 5.18
N SER A 48 8.54 8.35 4.33
CA SER A 48 8.15 9.26 3.26
C SER A 48 7.76 10.65 3.76
N LEU A 49 7.19 10.75 4.97
CA LEU A 49 6.77 12.02 5.57
C LEU A 49 7.95 12.96 5.89
N PHE A 50 9.16 12.42 6.04
CA PHE A 50 10.39 13.20 6.22
C PHE A 50 11.03 13.60 4.89
N LEU A 51 10.55 13.07 3.77
CA LEU A 51 11.07 13.36 2.44
C LEU A 51 10.29 14.53 1.81
N PRO A 52 10.86 15.19 0.79
CA PRO A 52 10.16 16.21 0.00
C PRO A 52 8.81 15.70 -0.54
N TYR A 53 7.73 16.24 0.01
CA TYR A 53 6.35 15.96 -0.37
C TYR A 53 5.84 16.94 -1.43
N VAL A 54 6.28 18.18 -1.33
CA VAL A 54 6.15 19.21 -2.36
C VAL A 54 7.56 19.54 -2.85
N SER A 55 7.72 19.66 -4.16
CA SER A 55 8.96 20.09 -4.80
C SER A 55 8.61 20.97 -5.99
N ILE A 56 8.87 22.27 -5.87
CA ILE A 56 8.63 23.25 -6.93
C ILE A 56 9.98 23.56 -7.58
N PHE A 57 10.10 23.20 -8.86
CA PHE A 57 11.33 23.33 -9.67
C PHE A 57 12.59 22.71 -9.05
N GLY A 58 12.45 21.78 -8.10
CA GLY A 58 13.57 21.15 -7.40
C GLY A 58 14.31 22.04 -6.40
N GLU A 59 13.98 23.32 -6.30
CA GLU A 59 14.65 24.30 -5.43
C GLU A 59 13.88 24.53 -4.13
N PHE A 60 12.55 24.61 -4.22
CA PHE A 60 11.70 24.76 -3.05
C PHE A 60 11.09 23.41 -2.70
N THR A 61 11.46 22.87 -1.54
CA THR A 61 10.96 21.58 -1.06
C THR A 61 10.35 21.71 0.31
N VAL A 62 9.18 21.11 0.50
CA VAL A 62 8.49 21.01 1.79
C VAL A 62 8.30 19.53 2.10
N SER A 63 8.68 19.12 3.31
CA SER A 63 8.46 17.75 3.79
C SER A 63 7.00 17.50 4.16
N GLY A 64 6.61 16.23 4.27
CA GLY A 64 5.24 15.88 4.66
C GLY A 64 4.87 16.40 6.05
N PHE A 65 5.81 16.39 7.01
CA PHE A 65 5.59 16.94 8.35
C PHE A 65 5.48 18.46 8.38
N GLU A 66 6.32 19.17 7.62
CA GLU A 66 6.21 20.63 7.49
C GLU A 66 4.86 21.01 6.87
N MET A 67 4.43 20.29 5.82
CA MET A 67 3.14 20.51 5.19
C MET A 67 1.96 20.27 6.15
N MET A 68 2.05 19.31 7.07
CA MET A 68 1.04 19.15 8.13
C MET A 68 0.98 20.36 9.06
N GLY A 69 2.12 20.97 9.38
CA GLY A 69 2.19 22.20 10.15
C GLY A 69 1.52 23.36 9.43
N GLU A 70 1.89 23.59 8.16
CA GLU A 70 1.32 24.65 7.33
C GLU A 70 -0.21 24.51 7.16
N VAL A 71 -0.69 23.30 6.86
CA VAL A 71 -2.14 23.04 6.76
C VAL A 71 -2.83 23.27 8.11
N GLY A 72 -2.21 22.87 9.23
CA GLY A 72 -2.75 23.11 10.57
C GLY A 72 -2.87 24.61 10.90
N GLU A 73 -1.87 25.40 10.54
CA GLU A 73 -1.89 26.86 10.69
C GLU A 73 -2.99 27.50 9.85
N MET A 74 -3.11 27.09 8.57
CA MET A 74 -4.18 27.58 7.68
C MET A 74 -5.58 27.29 8.23
N MET A 75 -5.82 26.08 8.74
CA MET A 75 -7.11 25.71 9.33
C MET A 75 -7.42 26.53 10.58
N SER A 76 -6.42 26.79 11.43
CA SER A 76 -6.62 27.60 12.64
C SER A 76 -6.95 29.07 12.33
N GLY A 77 -6.47 29.59 11.20
CA GLY A 77 -6.78 30.96 10.74
C GLY A 77 -8.20 31.12 10.18
N MET A 78 -8.83 30.03 9.71
CA MET A 78 -10.18 30.08 9.13
C MET A 78 -11.29 30.19 10.17
N ASP A 79 -11.05 29.78 11.43
CA ASP A 79 -12.03 29.86 12.51
C ASP A 79 -12.31 31.32 12.99
N SER A 80 -11.55 32.30 12.49
CA SER A 80 -11.62 33.71 12.93
C SER A 80 -12.56 34.59 12.10
N ASP A 81 -12.84 34.28 10.84
CA ASP A 81 -13.51 35.22 9.91
C ASP A 81 -14.84 34.66 9.38
N GLY A 82 -15.84 34.62 10.25
CA GLY A 82 -17.23 34.41 9.87
C GLY A 82 -17.83 35.66 9.21
N SER A 83 -17.77 35.76 7.89
CA SER A 83 -18.59 36.72 7.11
C SER A 83 -18.79 36.21 5.69
N GLY A 84 -19.78 35.32 5.53
CA GLY A 84 -20.23 34.87 4.22
C GLY A 84 -21.40 35.71 3.73
N ASP A 85 -21.11 36.89 3.18
CA ASP A 85 -22.01 37.58 2.24
C ASP A 85 -21.28 37.66 0.90
N GLY A 86 -21.69 36.79 -0.02
CA GLY A 86 -21.08 36.67 -1.34
C GLY A 86 -22.07 36.08 -2.31
N ASP A 87 -23.01 36.92 -2.75
CA ASP A 87 -23.85 36.69 -3.92
C ASP A 87 -22.91 36.64 -5.14
N GLY A 88 -22.45 35.43 -5.46
CA GLY A 88 -21.42 35.17 -6.46
C GLY A 88 -22.05 34.75 -7.78
N ASP A 89 -22.09 35.69 -8.73
CA ASP A 89 -22.20 35.39 -10.15
C ASP A 89 -21.14 34.34 -10.50
N SER A 90 -21.59 33.10 -10.71
CA SER A 90 -20.73 31.95 -10.97
C SER A 90 -20.28 32.04 -12.42
N GLY A 91 -19.31 32.92 -12.70
CA GLY A 91 -18.58 32.86 -13.95
C GLY A 91 -18.05 31.45 -14.16
N ASP A 92 -18.24 30.90 -15.36
CA ASP A 92 -17.86 29.53 -15.70
C ASP A 92 -16.35 29.32 -15.46
N VAL A 93 -16.00 28.72 -14.32
CA VAL A 93 -14.62 28.32 -14.00
C VAL A 93 -14.28 27.09 -14.85
N PRO A 94 -13.17 27.09 -15.62
CA PRO A 94 -12.82 25.93 -16.42
C PRO A 94 -12.60 24.71 -15.54
N VAL A 95 -13.04 23.54 -16.02
CA VAL A 95 -13.06 22.30 -15.25
C VAL A 95 -11.65 21.92 -14.78
N GLU A 96 -10.64 22.18 -15.61
CA GLU A 96 -9.23 21.90 -15.33
C GLU A 96 -8.76 22.63 -14.06
N PHE A 97 -9.19 23.88 -13.83
CA PHE A 97 -8.85 24.64 -12.63
C PHE A 97 -9.50 24.05 -11.38
N VAL A 98 -10.74 23.56 -11.49
CA VAL A 98 -11.43 22.90 -10.39
C VAL A 98 -10.70 21.62 -10.01
N PHE A 99 -10.37 20.78 -10.98
CA PHE A 99 -9.65 19.53 -10.74
C PHE A 99 -8.21 19.77 -10.26
N PHE A 100 -7.53 20.82 -10.75
CA PHE A 100 -6.22 21.23 -10.24
C PHE A 100 -6.30 21.61 -8.75
N GLY A 101 -7.29 22.42 -8.37
CA GLY A 101 -7.52 22.81 -6.97
C GLY A 101 -7.82 21.60 -6.07
N ILE A 102 -8.67 20.67 -6.55
CA ILE A 102 -8.94 19.42 -5.82
C ILE A 102 -7.65 18.59 -5.69
N ALA A 103 -6.84 18.48 -6.74
CA ALA A 103 -5.58 17.74 -6.70
C ALA A 103 -4.58 18.35 -5.71
N MET A 104 -4.48 19.67 -5.66
CA MET A 104 -3.66 20.42 -4.70
C MET A 104 -4.13 20.20 -3.26
N LEU A 105 -5.45 20.21 -3.03
CA LEU A 105 -6.03 19.90 -1.73
C LEU A 105 -5.73 18.46 -1.32
N MET A 106 -5.86 17.50 -2.25
CA MET A 106 -5.44 16.12 -2.00
C MET A 106 -3.96 16.08 -1.62
N LEU A 107 -3.07 16.67 -2.43
CA LEU A 107 -1.63 16.71 -2.11
C LEU A 107 -1.38 17.27 -0.70
N GLY A 108 -1.98 18.40 -0.34
CA GLY A 108 -1.87 19.02 0.98
C GLY A 108 -2.35 18.13 2.14
N LEU A 109 -3.46 17.40 1.96
CA LEU A 109 -4.01 16.49 2.97
C LEU A 109 -3.30 15.13 3.01
N SER A 110 -2.52 14.78 1.99
CA SER A 110 -1.95 13.44 1.85
C SER A 110 -1.09 12.98 3.04
N PRO A 111 -0.27 13.81 3.73
CA PRO A 111 0.48 13.38 4.90
C PRO A 111 -0.42 12.88 6.04
N PHE A 112 -1.56 13.54 6.26
CA PHE A 112 -2.54 13.14 7.28
C PHE A 112 -3.18 11.79 6.94
N ILE A 113 -3.55 11.59 5.68
CA ILE A 113 -4.11 10.32 5.20
C ILE A 113 -3.07 9.19 5.32
N PHE A 114 -1.82 9.48 4.98
CA PHE A 114 -0.74 8.49 4.95
C PHE A 114 -0.33 8.09 6.36
N ILE A 115 -0.16 9.04 7.29
CA ILE A 115 0.16 8.72 8.68
C ILE A 115 -0.98 7.94 9.34
N LEU A 116 -2.24 8.29 9.08
CA LEU A 116 -3.39 7.52 9.55
C LEU A 116 -3.38 6.09 9.00
N SER A 117 -3.11 5.94 7.71
CA SER A 117 -2.95 4.64 7.06
C SER A 117 -1.84 3.80 7.70
N ALA A 118 -0.69 4.40 7.99
CA ALA A 118 0.43 3.73 8.64
C ALA A 118 0.09 3.30 10.08
N ILE A 119 -0.56 4.17 10.86
CA ILE A 119 -0.97 3.86 12.24
C ILE A 119 -1.97 2.70 12.28
N ILE A 120 -3.05 2.79 11.48
CA ILE A 120 -4.08 1.73 11.44
C ILE A 120 -3.46 0.41 10.97
N SER A 121 -2.64 0.45 9.92
CA SER A 121 -1.94 -0.74 9.42
C SER A 121 -1.02 -1.34 10.48
N SER A 122 -0.25 -0.51 11.20
CA SER A 122 0.63 -0.96 12.28
C SER A 122 -0.15 -1.70 13.37
N ILE A 123 -1.31 -1.17 13.79
CA ILE A 123 -2.16 -1.80 14.80
C ILE A 123 -2.71 -3.15 14.31
N LEU A 124 -3.17 -3.22 13.06
CA LEU A 124 -3.66 -4.46 12.46
C LEU A 124 -2.55 -5.52 12.42
N LEU A 125 -1.36 -5.16 11.94
CA LEU A 125 -0.21 -6.07 11.85
C LEU A 125 0.26 -6.52 13.23
N ALA A 126 0.36 -5.61 14.20
CA ALA A 126 0.71 -5.94 15.59
C ALA A 126 -0.33 -6.88 16.24
N SER A 127 -1.60 -6.78 15.84
CA SER A 127 -2.68 -7.67 16.26
C SER A 127 -2.74 -8.99 15.48
N GLY A 128 -1.80 -9.23 14.56
CA GLY A 128 -1.78 -10.42 13.70
C GLY A 128 -2.89 -10.44 12.63
N LYS A 129 -3.54 -9.31 12.37
CA LYS A 129 -4.59 -9.14 11.35
C LYS A 129 -3.99 -8.66 10.03
N SER A 130 -4.72 -8.91 8.94
CA SER A 130 -4.33 -8.43 7.60
C SER A 130 -4.53 -6.93 7.47
N ALA A 131 -3.52 -6.22 6.93
CA ALA A 131 -3.60 -4.80 6.58
C ALA A 131 -4.09 -4.56 5.13
N LYS A 132 -4.47 -5.61 4.40
CA LYS A 132 -4.87 -5.51 2.97
C LYS A 132 -5.94 -4.46 2.70
N VAL A 133 -6.98 -4.39 3.54
CA VAL A 133 -8.07 -3.41 3.37
C VAL A 133 -7.53 -1.97 3.47
N MET A 134 -6.63 -1.71 4.42
CA MET A 134 -6.00 -0.40 4.54
C MET A 134 -5.12 -0.09 3.33
N GLY A 135 -4.47 -1.11 2.77
CA GLY A 135 -3.72 -1.00 1.50
C GLY A 135 -4.61 -0.63 0.32
N ILE A 136 -5.80 -1.22 0.22
CA ILE A 136 -6.78 -0.86 -0.82
C ILE A 136 -7.22 0.59 -0.67
N LEU A 137 -7.55 1.03 0.54
CA LEU A 137 -8.00 2.40 0.79
C LEU A 137 -6.89 3.43 0.48
N HIS A 138 -5.66 3.14 0.88
CA HIS A 138 -4.50 3.98 0.56
C HIS A 138 -4.24 4.03 -0.94
N MET A 139 -4.18 2.87 -1.61
CA MET A 139 -4.01 2.82 -3.07
C MET A 139 -5.14 3.51 -3.81
N LEU A 140 -6.38 3.40 -3.35
CA LEU A 140 -7.52 4.09 -3.95
C LEU A 140 -7.33 5.61 -3.89
N TYR A 141 -6.90 6.12 -2.74
CA TYR A 141 -6.56 7.53 -2.61
C TYR A 141 -5.48 7.95 -3.62
N THR A 142 -4.41 7.15 -3.78
CA THR A 142 -3.36 7.40 -4.78
C THR A 142 -3.90 7.38 -6.21
N VAL A 143 -4.73 6.39 -6.57
CA VAL A 143 -5.31 6.28 -7.91
C VAL A 143 -6.24 7.45 -8.21
N VAL A 144 -7.06 7.86 -7.25
CA VAL A 144 -7.93 9.04 -7.38
C VAL A 144 -7.08 10.29 -7.55
N PHE A 145 -6.01 10.47 -6.76
CA PHE A 145 -5.07 11.58 -6.93
C PHE A 145 -4.48 11.62 -8.34
N LEU A 146 -4.05 10.47 -8.86
CA LEU A 146 -3.54 10.38 -10.23
C LEU A 146 -4.61 10.80 -11.24
N ILE A 147 -5.82 10.24 -11.18
CA ILE A 147 -6.88 10.60 -12.14
C ILE A 147 -7.24 12.10 -12.06
N VAL A 148 -7.41 12.62 -10.85
CA VAL A 148 -7.77 14.03 -10.62
C VAL A 148 -6.63 14.96 -11.08
N GLY A 149 -5.38 14.63 -10.78
CA GLY A 149 -4.21 15.38 -11.23
C GLY A 149 -4.04 15.40 -12.75
N ALA A 150 -4.39 14.31 -13.44
CA ALA A 150 -4.35 14.25 -14.90
C ALA A 150 -5.39 15.17 -15.53
N ILE A 151 -6.63 15.13 -15.03
CA ILE A 151 -7.72 16.00 -15.50
C ILE A 151 -7.41 17.47 -15.15
N GLY A 152 -6.87 17.71 -13.97
CA GLY A 152 -6.51 19.04 -13.47
C GLY A 152 -5.23 19.61 -14.05
N THR A 153 -4.73 19.09 -15.18
CA THR A 153 -3.56 19.68 -15.82
C THR A 153 -4.01 20.94 -16.56
N VAL A 154 -3.48 22.08 -16.13
CA VAL A 154 -3.88 23.41 -16.61
C VAL A 154 -2.88 23.93 -17.63
N ASP A 155 -3.40 24.51 -18.72
CA ASP A 155 -2.61 25.11 -19.78
C ASP A 155 -2.72 26.63 -19.69
N PHE A 156 -1.65 27.28 -19.22
CA PHE A 156 -1.55 28.73 -19.17
C PHE A 156 -0.63 29.24 -20.30
N ILE A 157 0.69 29.13 -20.08
CA ILE A 157 1.80 29.48 -20.98
C ILE A 157 2.76 28.29 -21.08
N ILE A 158 2.90 27.57 -19.97
CA ILE A 158 3.46 26.23 -19.85
C ILE A 158 2.37 25.35 -19.23
N GLN A 159 2.35 24.08 -19.64
CA GLN A 159 1.47 23.09 -19.04
C GLN A 159 1.96 22.81 -17.62
N ILE A 160 1.10 23.02 -16.62
CA ILE A 160 1.40 22.78 -15.21
C ILE A 160 0.42 21.76 -14.66
N SER A 161 0.94 20.75 -13.98
CA SER A 161 0.15 19.75 -13.28
C SER A 161 0.55 19.67 -11.82
N VAL A 162 -0.33 19.07 -11.01
CA VAL A 162 0.02 18.74 -9.61
C VAL A 162 1.22 17.78 -9.54
N TYR A 163 1.50 17.02 -10.60
CA TYR A 163 2.61 16.08 -10.63
C TYR A 163 3.97 16.77 -10.67
N ASP A 164 4.02 17.97 -11.25
CA ASP A 164 5.21 18.82 -11.29
C ASP A 164 5.50 19.45 -9.92
N ILE A 165 4.51 19.44 -9.02
CA ILE A 165 4.57 19.97 -7.66
C ILE A 165 4.78 18.84 -6.64
N ALA A 166 4.21 17.66 -6.89
CA ALA A 166 4.34 16.51 -5.99
C ALA A 166 5.79 16.00 -5.96
N GLY A 167 6.38 16.02 -4.77
CA GLY A 167 7.73 15.55 -4.52
C GLY A 167 7.84 14.02 -4.48
N PHE A 168 9.06 13.51 -4.53
CA PHE A 168 9.29 12.05 -4.52
C PHE A 168 8.86 11.39 -3.20
N GLY A 169 8.85 12.12 -2.09
CA GLY A 169 8.32 11.66 -0.80
C GLY A 169 6.85 11.27 -0.91
N PHE A 170 6.03 12.09 -1.57
CA PHE A 170 4.62 11.77 -1.84
C PHE A 170 4.49 10.43 -2.57
N TYR A 171 5.22 10.23 -3.66
CA TYR A 171 5.13 8.99 -4.45
C TYR A 171 5.63 7.75 -3.69
N ILE A 172 6.70 7.87 -2.90
CA ILE A 172 7.18 6.76 -2.05
C ILE A 172 6.09 6.35 -1.07
N GLY A 173 5.48 7.31 -0.38
CA GLY A 173 4.40 7.04 0.57
C GLY A 173 3.18 6.43 -0.11
N ALA A 174 2.78 7.00 -1.24
CA ALA A 174 1.59 6.61 -1.99
C ALA A 174 1.65 5.15 -2.45
N PHE A 175 2.79 4.75 -3.04
CA PHE A 175 2.97 3.40 -3.58
C PHE A 175 3.48 2.39 -2.55
N ALA A 176 3.89 2.80 -1.35
CA ALA A 176 4.29 1.87 -0.29
C ALA A 176 3.15 0.91 0.13
N SER A 177 1.90 1.33 -0.03
CA SER A 177 0.71 0.52 0.25
C SER A 177 0.60 -0.74 -0.63
N VAL A 178 1.29 -0.81 -1.78
CA VAL A 178 1.39 -2.03 -2.61
C VAL A 178 1.98 -3.20 -1.81
N LEU A 179 2.88 -2.93 -0.87
CA LEU A 179 3.50 -3.96 -0.04
C LEU A 179 2.52 -4.64 0.92
N PHE A 180 1.33 -4.07 1.15
CA PHE A 180 0.29 -4.71 1.97
C PHE A 180 -0.39 -5.89 1.26
N PHE A 181 -0.20 -6.03 -0.05
CA PHE A 181 -0.73 -7.17 -0.82
C PHE A 181 0.22 -8.37 -0.86
N VAL A 182 1.45 -8.23 -0.39
CA VAL A 182 2.46 -9.29 -0.38
C VAL A 182 2.44 -10.04 0.96
N GLU A 183 2.27 -11.36 0.90
CA GLU A 183 2.22 -12.30 2.05
C GLU A 183 3.33 -13.34 2.02
#